data_AF-A0A1J0VWD1-F1
#
_entry.id   AF-A0A1J0VWD1-F1
#
_cell.length_a   1.000
_cell.length_b   1.000
_cell.length_c   1.000
_cell.angle_alpha   90.00
_cell.angle_beta   90.00
_cell.angle_gamma   90.00
#
_symmetry.space_group_name_H-M   'P 1'
#
loop_
_entity.id
_entity.type
_entity.pdbx_description
1 polymer ?
#
loop_
_entity_poly.entity_id
_entity_poly.type
_entity_poly.pdbx_seq_one_letter_code
_entity_poly.pdbx_strand_id
1 'polypeptide(L)' 'MTDETVDTEFPRTIGKVATRELAAHGYTRYAHLSTVSAATLLAIHGVGPKAVRILTEELAARGLTFAA' A
#
# COMPACT_ATOMS: atom_id res chain seq x y z
N MET A 1 -16.14 -17.64 6.26
CA MET A 1 -16.00 -16.17 6.24
C MET A 1 -15.07 -15.85 5.09
N THR A 2 -15.61 -15.29 4.01
CA THR A 2 -14.98 -15.23 2.67
C THR A 2 -13.69 -14.43 2.72
N ASP A 3 -12.56 -15.06 2.38
CA ASP A 3 -11.31 -14.36 2.06
C ASP A 3 -11.50 -13.76 0.66
N GLU A 4 -12.23 -12.64 0.59
CA GLU A 4 -12.18 -11.80 -0.61
C GLU A 4 -10.76 -11.25 -0.67
N THR A 5 -9.92 -11.93 -1.45
CA THR A 5 -8.64 -11.40 -1.88
C THR A 5 -8.96 -10.21 -2.75
N VAL A 6 -8.96 -9.03 -2.15
CA VAL A 6 -9.03 -7.78 -2.90
C VAL A 6 -7.84 -7.78 -3.84
N ASP A 7 -8.11 -7.79 -5.14
CA ASP A 7 -7.06 -7.88 -6.14
C ASP A 7 -6.34 -6.52 -6.17
N THR A 8 -5.13 -6.51 -5.65
CA THR A 8 -4.27 -5.32 -5.57
C THR A 8 -2.91 -5.67 -6.14
N GLU A 9 -2.24 -4.68 -6.71
CA GLU A 9 -0.88 -4.84 -7.22
C GLU A 9 0.17 -5.00 -6.11
N PHE A 10 -0.24 -4.85 -4.84
CA PHE A 10 0.65 -4.89 -3.70
C PHE A 10 1.05 -6.30 -3.32
N PRO A 11 2.32 -6.53 -2.92
CA PRO A 11 2.77 -7.85 -2.57
C PRO A 11 2.15 -8.26 -1.23
N ARG A 12 1.82 -9.54 -1.09
CA ARG A 12 1.29 -10.09 0.17
C ARG A 12 2.21 -9.88 1.38
N THR A 13 3.49 -9.56 1.13
CA THR A 13 4.51 -9.28 2.14
C THR A 13 4.27 -8.01 2.96
N ILE A 14 3.42 -7.08 2.49
CA ILE A 14 2.99 -5.92 3.29
C ILE A 14 2.04 -6.31 4.44
N GLY A 15 1.43 -7.49 4.35
CA GLY A 15 0.53 -8.06 5.35
C GLY A 15 -0.95 -7.91 5.00
N LYS A 16 -1.76 -8.90 5.40
CA LYS A 16 -3.19 -8.99 5.06
C LYS A 16 -4.00 -7.77 5.51
N VAL A 17 -3.69 -7.22 6.69
CA VAL A 17 -4.38 -6.02 7.20
C VAL A 17 -4.02 -4.82 6.33
N ALA A 18 -2.74 -4.53 6.10
CA ALA A 18 -2.32 -3.41 5.28
C ALA A 18 -2.92 -3.46 3.85
N THR A 19 -2.90 -4.64 3.20
CA THR A 19 -3.54 -4.82 1.89
C THR A 19 -5.04 -4.48 1.92
N ARG A 20 -5.77 -4.97 2.93
CA ARG A 20 -7.21 -4.72 3.05
C ARG A 20 -7.52 -3.26 3.31
N GLU A 21 -6.81 -2.63 4.23
CA GLU A 21 -7.05 -1.23 4.61
C GLU A 21 -6.69 -0.30 3.45
N LEU A 22 -5.55 -0.53 2.76
CA LEU A 22 -5.20 0.22 1.55
C LEU A 22 -6.30 0.13 0.49
N ALA A 23 -6.79 -1.08 0.23
CA ALA A 23 -7.86 -1.28 -0.75
C ALA A 23 -9.19 -0.65 -0.31
N ALA A 24 -9.52 -0.70 0.99
CA ALA A 24 -10.69 -0.02 1.56
C ALA A 24 -10.60 1.51 1.40
N HIS A 25 -9.39 2.06 1.42
CA HIS A 25 -9.11 3.47 1.11
C HIS A 25 -8.98 3.77 -0.39
N GLY A 26 -9.23 2.78 -1.27
CA GLY A 26 -9.19 2.93 -2.73
C GLY A 26 -7.79 2.84 -3.35
N TYR A 27 -6.76 2.53 -2.56
CA TYR A 27 -5.42 2.26 -3.07
C TYR A 27 -5.34 0.78 -3.45
N THR A 28 -5.34 0.49 -4.75
CA THR A 28 -5.20 -0.89 -5.25
C THR A 28 -4.02 -1.07 -6.19
N ARG A 29 -3.41 0.05 -6.64
CA ARG A 29 -2.29 0.09 -7.59
C ARG A 29 -1.19 1.04 -7.14
N TYR A 30 0.03 0.82 -7.63
CA TYR A 30 1.20 1.66 -7.30
C TYR A 30 1.02 3.11 -7.75
N ALA A 31 0.33 3.36 -8.86
CA ALA A 31 0.06 4.71 -9.35
C ALA A 31 -0.80 5.55 -8.39
N HIS A 32 -1.65 4.93 -7.58
CA HIS A 32 -2.38 5.68 -6.54
C HIS A 32 -1.45 6.08 -5.40
N LEU A 33 -0.48 5.22 -5.07
CA LEU A 33 0.51 5.52 -4.04
C LEU A 33 1.39 6.71 -4.43
N SER A 34 1.69 6.91 -5.72
CA SER A 34 2.43 8.09 -6.16
C SER A 34 1.67 9.42 -6.03
N THR A 35 0.38 9.39 -5.71
CA THR A 35 -0.44 10.59 -5.47
C THR A 35 -0.56 10.95 -3.99
N VAL A 36 -0.02 10.13 -3.09
CA VAL A 36 -0.10 10.34 -1.64
C VAL A 36 1.26 10.19 -0.98
N SER A 37 1.42 10.80 0.19
CA SER A 37 2.67 10.70 0.94
C SER A 37 2.72 9.42 1.77
N ALA A 38 3.94 8.97 2.08
CA ALA A 38 4.16 7.87 3.01
C ALA A 38 3.51 8.13 4.39
N ALA A 39 3.48 9.39 4.85
CA ALA A 39 2.86 9.78 6.10
C ALA A 39 1.33 9.58 6.09
N THR A 40 0.67 9.88 4.97
CA THR A 40 -0.76 9.59 4.79
C THR A 40 -1.05 8.10 4.89
N LEU A 41 -0.18 7.25 4.33
CA LEU A 41 -0.34 5.80 4.44
C LEU A 41 -0.12 5.32 5.88
N LEU A 42 0.85 5.87 6.61
CA LEU A 42 1.06 5.54 8.03
C LEU A 42 -0.08 5.98 8.95
N ALA A 43 -0.90 6.95 8.53
CA ALA A 43 -2.08 7.36 9.26
C ALA A 43 -3.25 6.36 9.12
N ILE A 44 -3.21 5.46 8.13
CA ILE A 44 -4.21 4.42 7.94
C ILE A 44 -4.03 3.34 9.00
N HIS A 45 -5.09 3.06 9.76
CA HIS A 45 -5.08 2.01 10.77
C HIS A 45 -4.68 0.67 10.13
N GLY A 46 -3.69 -0.02 10.70
CA GLY A 46 -3.22 -1.31 10.18
C GLY A 46 -2.16 -1.22 9.06
N VAL A 47 -1.85 -0.03 8.55
CA VAL A 47 -0.69 0.20 7.66
C VAL A 47 0.51 0.62 8.49
N GLY A 48 1.44 -0.32 8.71
CA GLY A 48 2.63 -0.08 9.53
C GLY A 48 3.86 0.39 8.75
N PRO A 49 4.92 0.85 9.44
CA PRO A 49 6.20 1.23 8.85
C PRO A 49 6.82 0.15 7.94
N LYS A 50 6.60 -1.13 8.27
CA LYS A 50 7.03 -2.25 7.43
C LYS A 50 6.33 -2.27 6.07
N ALA A 51 5.02 -2.05 6.03
CA ALA A 51 4.25 -2.02 4.79
C ALA A 51 4.72 -0.86 3.91
N VAL A 52 4.88 0.33 4.51
CA VAL A 52 5.36 1.52 3.80
C VAL A 52 6.77 1.29 3.24
N ARG A 53 7.70 0.70 4.00
CA ARG A 53 9.05 0.38 3.50
C ARG A 53 9.01 -0.53 2.26
N ILE A 54 8.23 -1.60 2.30
CA ILE A 54 8.08 -2.52 1.15
C ILE A 54 7.47 -1.77 -0.04
N LEU A 55 6.42 -0.96 0.18
CA LEU A 55 5.81 -0.17 -0.88
C LEU A 55 6.79 0.85 -1.47
N THR A 56 7.67 1.47 -0.67
CA THR A 56 8.75 2.34 -1.16
C THR A 56 9.70 1.57 -2.08
N GLU A 57 10.15 0.38 -1.66
CA GLU A 57 11.06 -0.47 -2.44
C GLU A 57 10.43 -0.87 -3.78
N GLU A 58 9.14 -1.26 -3.76
CA GLU A 58 8.37 -1.60 -4.96
C GLU A 58 8.13 -0.39 -5.89
N LEU A 59 7.82 0.78 -5.33
CA LEU A 59 7.68 2.02 -6.11
C LEU A 59 9.01 2.38 -6.78
N ALA A 60 10.12 2.35 -6.04
CA ALA A 60 11.45 2.64 -6.56
C ALA A 60 11.86 1.67 -7.68
N ALA A 61 11.56 0.38 -7.54
CA ALA A 61 11.80 -0.63 -8.59
C ALA A 61 11.02 -0.33 -9.90
N ARG A 62 9.92 0.41 -9.80
CA ARG A 62 9.09 0.86 -10.94
C ARG A 62 9.42 2.28 -11.42
N GLY A 63 10.41 2.95 -10.82
CA GLY A 63 10.73 4.35 -11.09
C GLY A 63 9.68 5.34 -10.59
N LEU A 64 8.84 4.92 -9.63
CA LEU A 64 7.84 5.75 -8.97
C LEU A 64 8.31 6.14 -7.57
N THR A 65 7.72 7.19 -7.02
CA THR A 65 7.90 7.60 -5.62
C THR A 65 6.55 7.99 -5.02
N PHE A 66 6.46 8.02 -3.70
CA PHE A 66 5.34 8.70 -3.03
C PHE A 66 5.31 10.18 -3.40
N ALA A 67 4.15 10.79 -3.24
CA ALA A 67 4.07 12.25 -3.27
C ALA A 67 4.86 12.84 -2.10
N ALA A 68 5.37 14.06 -2.30
CA ALA A 68 6.11 14.82 -1.29
C ALA A 68 5.24 15.16 -0.08
#